data_AF-A0A8T2Z5Y3-F1
#
_entry.id   AF-A0A8T2Z5Y3-F1
#
_cell.length_a   1.000
_cell.length_b   1.000
_cell.length_c   1.000
_cell.angle_alpha   90.00
_cell.angle_beta   90.00
_cell.angle_gamma   90.00
#
_symmetry.space_group_name_H-M   'P 1'
#
loop_
_entity.id
_entity.type
_entity.pdbx_description
1 polymer ?
#
loop_
_entity_poly.entity_id
_entity_poly.type
_entity_poly.pdbx_seq_one_letter_code
_entity_poly.pdbx_strand_id
1 'polypeptide(L)'
;MPAGHGLRSRTRDLFARPFRKKGYIPLTTYLRTYKVGDYVDIKVGNRIIGKRIHVRVEHVQPSRCREEFNLRKKKNDELKAEAKARGEKISTKRQPQGPKPGFMVEGATLETFTPIPYDVVNDLKGGY
;
A
#
# COMPACT_ATOMS: atom_id res chain seq x y z
N MET A 1 -13.61 37.84 4.12
CA MET A 1 -14.20 36.95 3.09
C MET A 1 -14.93 35.81 3.80
N PRO A 2 -16.25 35.63 3.65
CA PRO A 2 -16.96 34.55 4.32
C PRO A 2 -16.49 33.20 3.75
N ALA A 3 -16.31 32.22 4.64
CA ALA A 3 -15.79 30.89 4.34
C ALA A 3 -16.85 30.03 3.64
N GLY A 4 -17.11 30.32 2.37
CA GLY A 4 -17.93 29.48 1.51
C GLY A 4 -17.05 28.68 0.55
N HIS A 5 -16.33 27.67 1.02
CA HIS A 5 -15.72 26.71 0.09
C HIS A 5 -16.85 25.89 -0.54
N GLY A 6 -17.07 26.06 -1.84
CA GLY A 6 -18.06 25.27 -2.56
C GLY A 6 -17.81 23.77 -2.41
N LEU A 7 -18.88 22.99 -2.29
CA LEU A 7 -18.85 21.55 -1.97
C LEU A 7 -17.95 20.70 -2.90
N ARG A 8 -17.68 21.19 -4.11
CA ARG A 8 -16.85 20.53 -5.13
C ARG A 8 -15.61 21.33 -5.54
N SER A 9 -15.20 22.32 -4.75
CA SER A 9 -13.97 23.07 -5.03
C SER A 9 -12.73 22.16 -4.97
N ARG A 10 -11.80 22.31 -5.92
CA ARG A 10 -10.54 21.54 -6.03
C ARG A 10 -10.72 20.01 -6.17
N THR A 11 -11.83 19.57 -6.74
CA THR A 11 -12.14 18.12 -6.87
C THR A 11 -11.81 17.52 -8.24
N ARG A 12 -11.11 18.26 -9.10
CA ARG A 12 -10.76 17.80 -10.46
C ARG A 12 -10.10 16.43 -10.45
N ASP A 13 -9.04 16.27 -9.66
CA ASP A 13 -8.26 15.02 -9.63
C ASP A 13 -8.97 13.91 -8.81
N LEU A 14 -9.90 14.29 -7.91
CA LEU A 14 -10.70 13.34 -7.13
C LEU A 14 -11.83 12.70 -7.94
N PHE A 15 -12.47 13.46 -8.84
CA PHE A 15 -13.56 12.96 -9.69
C PHE A 15 -13.09 12.48 -11.07
N ALA A 16 -11.95 12.97 -11.56
CA ALA A 16 -11.42 12.52 -12.85
C ALA A 16 -10.90 11.07 -12.76
N ARG A 17 -11.19 10.27 -13.78
CA ARG A 17 -10.62 8.91 -13.91
C ARG A 17 -9.28 8.98 -14.68
N PRO A 18 -8.24 8.24 -14.25
CA PRO A 18 -6.95 8.25 -14.92
C PRO A 18 -7.02 7.60 -16.31
N PHE A 19 -5.94 7.75 -17.08
CA PHE A 19 -5.81 7.12 -18.39
C PHE A 19 -6.03 5.59 -18.29
N ARG A 20 -6.69 4.99 -19.30
CA ARG A 20 -7.12 3.57 -19.33
C ARG A 20 -8.13 3.16 -18.24
N LYS A 21 -8.68 4.10 -17.47
CA LYS A 21 -9.79 3.86 -16.53
C LYS A 21 -11.04 4.67 -16.88
N LYS A 22 -11.12 5.24 -18.08
CA LYS A 22 -12.30 5.97 -18.57
C LYS A 22 -13.38 4.99 -19.08
N GLY A 23 -14.63 5.45 -19.21
CA GLY A 23 -15.77 4.63 -19.64
C GLY A 23 -16.63 4.11 -18.49
N TYR A 24 -17.55 3.18 -18.80
CA TYR A 24 -18.44 2.59 -17.81
C TYR A 24 -17.69 1.61 -16.89
N ILE A 25 -18.07 1.53 -15.62
CA ILE A 25 -17.45 0.60 -14.64
C ILE A 25 -18.04 -0.79 -14.89
N PRO A 26 -17.24 -1.89 -14.86
CA PRO A 26 -17.78 -3.24 -15.02
C PRO A 26 -18.85 -3.55 -13.96
N LEU A 27 -19.84 -4.34 -14.34
CA LEU A 27 -20.98 -4.72 -13.48
C LEU A 27 -20.55 -5.45 -12.20
N THR A 28 -19.37 -6.06 -12.19
CA THR A 28 -18.80 -6.74 -11.02
C THR A 28 -18.69 -5.84 -9.79
N THR A 29 -18.47 -4.54 -9.97
CA THR A 29 -18.43 -3.58 -8.85
C THR A 29 -19.81 -3.36 -8.24
N TYR A 30 -20.86 -3.34 -9.05
CA TYR A 30 -22.25 -3.17 -8.59
C TYR A 30 -22.79 -4.41 -7.88
N LEU A 31 -22.44 -5.60 -8.38
CA LEU A 31 -22.95 -6.88 -7.89
C LEU A 31 -22.24 -7.38 -6.64
N ARG A 32 -21.17 -6.71 -6.20
CA ARG A 32 -20.41 -7.11 -5.01
C ARG A 32 -21.18 -6.71 -3.74
N THR A 33 -21.63 -7.71 -2.99
CA THR A 33 -22.31 -7.50 -1.71
C THR A 33 -21.31 -7.19 -0.60
N TYR A 34 -21.52 -6.10 0.12
CA TYR A 34 -20.75 -5.73 1.31
C TYR A 34 -21.54 -6.03 2.58
N LYS A 35 -20.87 -6.55 3.63
CA LYS A 35 -21.47 -6.74 4.94
C LYS A 35 -21.45 -5.40 5.70
N VAL A 36 -22.54 -5.08 6.41
CA VAL A 36 -22.70 -3.81 7.14
C VAL A 36 -21.64 -3.70 8.24
N GLY A 37 -20.91 -2.58 8.30
CA GLY A 37 -19.96 -2.35 9.40
C GLY A 37 -18.91 -1.24 9.27
N ASP A 38 -18.97 -0.36 8.26
CA ASP A 38 -17.90 0.62 8.05
C ASP A 38 -18.15 1.94 8.80
N TYR A 39 -17.28 2.23 9.76
CA TYR A 39 -17.09 3.54 10.38
C TYR A 39 -15.79 4.14 9.86
N VAL A 40 -15.79 5.42 9.52
CA VAL A 40 -14.59 6.13 9.04
C VAL A 40 -14.14 7.13 10.11
N ASP A 41 -12.91 6.99 10.56
CA ASP A 41 -12.26 7.97 11.41
C ASP A 41 -11.83 9.18 10.57
N ILE A 42 -12.54 10.30 10.71
CA ILE A 42 -12.21 11.54 10.02
C ILE A 42 -11.59 12.50 11.02
N LYS A 43 -10.43 13.06 10.65
CA LYS A 43 -9.81 14.16 11.39
C LYS A 43 -10.61 15.44 11.15
N VAL A 44 -11.19 15.99 12.22
CA VAL A 44 -11.93 17.27 12.20
C VAL A 44 -11.19 18.23 13.13
N GLY A 45 -10.45 19.19 12.54
CA GLY A 45 -9.55 20.05 13.30
C GLY A 45 -8.47 19.24 14.03
N ASN A 46 -8.48 19.30 15.37
CA ASN A 46 -7.47 18.67 16.23
C ASN A 46 -7.89 17.30 16.78
N ARG A 47 -9.10 16.82 16.46
CA ARG A 47 -9.65 15.56 17.00
C ARG A 47 -10.00 14.59 15.88
N ILE A 48 -9.99 13.29 16.19
CA ILE A 48 -10.46 12.22 15.31
C ILE A 48 -11.84 11.80 15.81
N ILE A 49 -12.83 11.84 14.92
CA ILE A 49 -14.21 11.48 15.24
C ILE A 49 -14.64 10.37 14.29
N GLY A 50 -15.14 9.27 14.85
CA GLY A 50 -15.77 8.21 14.08
C GLY A 50 -17.07 8.71 13.45
N LYS A 51 -17.12 8.76 12.12
CA LYS A 51 -18.31 9.17 11.36
C LYS A 51 -18.85 8.00 10.56
N ARG A 52 -20.17 8.02 10.35
CA ARG A 52 -20.87 7.12 9.44
C ARG A 52 -21.21 7.88 8.17
N ILE A 53 -20.79 7.34 7.03
CA ILE A 53 -21.03 7.92 5.71
C ILE A 53 -21.85 6.94 4.89
N HIS A 54 -22.91 7.42 4.25
CA HIS A 54 -23.66 6.64 3.29
C HIS A 54 -23.07 6.84 1.91
N VAL A 55 -22.49 5.78 1.35
CA VAL A 55 -21.84 5.78 0.04
C VAL A 55 -22.44 4.66 -0.80
N ARG A 56 -22.59 4.89 -2.11
CA ARG A 56 -23.00 3.82 -3.02
C ARG A 56 -21.90 2.79 -3.23
N VAL A 57 -22.29 1.58 -3.56
CA VAL A 57 -21.43 0.40 -3.74
C VAL A 57 -20.33 0.63 -4.79
N GLU A 58 -20.55 1.45 -5.81
CA GLU A 58 -19.57 1.69 -6.89
C GLU A 58 -18.31 2.42 -6.43
N HIS A 59 -18.42 3.15 -5.33
CA HIS A 59 -17.33 3.92 -4.74
C HIS A 59 -16.66 3.19 -3.57
N VAL A 60 -17.17 2.00 -3.21
CA VAL A 60 -16.62 1.16 -2.15
C VAL A 60 -15.69 0.13 -2.76
N GLN A 61 -14.50 -0.03 -2.17
CA GLN A 61 -13.54 -1.06 -2.55
C GLN A 61 -13.23 -1.94 -1.33
N PRO A 62 -13.13 -3.27 -1.49
CA PRO A 62 -12.75 -4.16 -0.39
C PRO A 62 -11.32 -3.87 0.06
N SER A 63 -11.12 -3.84 1.38
CA SER A 63 -9.82 -3.58 1.98
C SER A 63 -8.92 -4.82 1.95
N ARG A 64 -7.87 -4.79 1.13
CA ARG A 64 -6.87 -5.87 1.05
C ARG A 64 -6.03 -6.02 2.32
N CYS A 65 -5.80 -4.94 3.07
CA CYS A 65 -5.02 -5.02 4.31
C CYS A 65 -5.77 -5.84 5.40
N ARG A 66 -7.11 -5.78 5.41
CA ARG A 66 -7.94 -6.59 6.32
C ARG A 66 -7.96 -8.05 5.90
N GLU A 67 -8.01 -8.33 4.60
CA GLU A 67 -7.93 -9.68 4.04
C GLU A 67 -6.61 -10.36 4.44
N GLU A 68 -5.48 -9.69 4.21
CA GLU A 68 -4.16 -10.21 4.58
C GLU A 68 -4.03 -10.43 6.10
N PHE A 69 -4.53 -9.51 6.92
CA PHE A 69 -4.56 -9.66 8.36
C PHE A 69 -5.35 -10.90 8.81
N ASN A 70 -6.53 -11.12 8.23
CA ASN A 70 -7.38 -12.26 8.54
C ASN A 70 -6.74 -13.58 8.11
N LEU A 71 -6.15 -13.63 6.91
CA LEU A 71 -5.42 -14.81 6.42
C LEU A 71 -4.26 -15.15 7.36
N ARG A 72 -3.50 -14.15 7.78
CA ARG A 72 -2.42 -14.31 8.75
C ARG A 72 -2.92 -14.83 10.09
N LYS A 73 -4.07 -14.34 10.57
CA LYS A 73 -4.68 -14.82 11.81
C LYS A 73 -5.04 -16.31 11.69
N LYS A 74 -5.70 -16.72 10.61
CA LYS A 74 -6.04 -18.13 10.35
C LYS A 74 -4.80 -19.02 10.35
N LYS A 75 -3.77 -18.64 9.59
CA LYS A 75 -2.49 -19.36 9.53
C LYS A 75 -1.84 -19.47 10.91
N ASN A 76 -1.88 -18.41 11.72
CA ASN A 76 -1.33 -18.44 13.08
C ASN A 76 -2.13 -19.36 14.01
N ASP A 77 -3.46 -19.39 13.87
CA ASP A 77 -4.33 -20.23 14.68
C ASP A 77 -4.13 -21.72 14.32
N GLU A 78 -3.94 -22.04 13.03
CA GLU A 78 -3.55 -23.37 12.54
C GLU A 78 -2.20 -23.82 13.15
N LEU A 79 -1.16 -22.97 13.05
CA LEU A 79 0.16 -23.28 13.63
C LEU A 79 0.10 -23.51 15.15
N LYS A 80 -0.73 -22.75 15.87
CA LYS A 80 -0.94 -22.95 17.31
C LYS A 80 -1.66 -24.26 17.61
N ALA A 81 -2.64 -24.64 16.80
CA ALA A 81 -3.37 -25.89 16.95
C ALA A 81 -2.44 -27.09 16.72
N GLU A 82 -1.63 -27.07 15.66
CA GLU A 82 -0.63 -28.09 15.39
C GLU A 82 0.45 -28.18 16.47
N ALA A 83 0.94 -27.05 16.96
CA ALA A 83 1.93 -27.01 18.04
C ALA A 83 1.34 -27.59 19.34
N LYS A 84 0.08 -27.28 19.64
CA LYS A 84 -0.64 -27.85 20.79
C LYS A 84 -0.82 -29.37 20.64
N ALA A 85 -1.10 -29.87 19.45
CA ALA A 85 -1.21 -31.30 19.18
C ALA A 85 0.14 -32.02 19.33
N ARG A 86 1.25 -31.36 18.93
CA ARG A 86 2.62 -31.87 19.10
C ARG A 86 3.19 -31.69 20.52
N GLY A 87 2.56 -30.86 21.35
CA GLY A 87 3.06 -30.50 22.68
C GLY A 87 4.19 -29.46 22.68
N GLU A 88 4.46 -28.82 21.54
CA GLU A 88 5.51 -27.80 21.38
C GLU A 88 4.95 -26.38 21.63
N LYS A 89 5.79 -25.49 22.16
CA LYS A 89 5.46 -24.06 22.30
C LYS A 89 6.05 -23.28 21.13
N ILE A 90 5.21 -22.74 20.26
CA ILE A 90 5.60 -21.92 19.10
C ILE A 90 5.32 -20.43 19.33
N SER A 91 6.24 -19.57 18.87
CA SER A 91 6.05 -18.12 18.76
C SER A 91 5.58 -17.75 17.35
N THR A 92 4.35 -17.26 17.20
CA THR A 92 3.81 -16.77 15.92
C THR A 92 3.99 -15.25 15.71
N LYS A 93 4.91 -14.62 16.47
CA LYS A 93 5.20 -13.19 16.34
C LYS A 93 6.04 -12.93 15.09
N ARG A 94 5.77 -11.83 14.38
CA ARG A 94 6.61 -11.37 13.25
C ARG A 94 7.94 -10.90 13.81
N GLN A 95 9.03 -11.34 13.19
CA GLN A 95 10.38 -10.88 13.52
C GLN A 95 10.80 -9.76 12.55
N PRO A 96 11.49 -8.72 13.01
CA PRO A 96 12.14 -7.77 12.12
C PRO A 96 13.21 -8.47 11.28
N GLN A 97 13.57 -7.87 10.15
CA GLN A 97 14.64 -8.42 9.32
C GLN A 97 15.96 -8.39 10.11
N GLY A 98 16.54 -9.56 10.35
CA GLY A 98 17.85 -9.68 10.98
C GLY A 98 18.99 -9.37 10.01
N PRO A 99 20.25 -9.34 10.51
CA PRO A 99 21.42 -9.24 9.64
C PRO A 99 21.43 -10.40 8.64
N LYS A 100 21.85 -10.13 7.40
CA LYS A 100 21.98 -11.18 6.39
C LYS A 100 23.02 -12.21 6.88
N PRO A 101 22.72 -13.52 6.82
CA PRO A 101 23.74 -14.52 7.11
C PRO A 101 24.86 -14.46 6.06
N GLY A 102 26.06 -14.92 6.43
CA GLY A 102 27.15 -15.08 5.47
C GLY A 102 26.78 -16.08 4.38
N PHE A 103 27.17 -15.81 3.15
CA PHE A 103 27.03 -16.73 2.02
C PHE A 103 28.31 -16.72 1.19
N MET A 104 28.70 -17.88 0.66
CA MET A 104 29.82 -17.99 -0.27
C MET A 104 29.36 -17.58 -1.67
N VAL A 105 30.17 -16.78 -2.35
CA VAL A 105 29.95 -16.39 -3.75
C VAL A 105 31.00 -17.11 -4.58
N GLU A 106 30.58 -18.12 -5.35
CA GLU A 106 31.44 -18.83 -6.29
C GLU A 106 31.27 -18.26 -7.70
N GLY A 107 32.39 -18.14 -8.45
CA GLY A 107 32.35 -17.83 -9.88
C GLY A 107 32.15 -16.37 -10.27
N ALA A 108 32.33 -15.41 -9.36
CA ALA A 108 32.31 -13.99 -9.72
C ALA A 108 33.56 -13.63 -10.55
N THR A 109 33.37 -13.28 -11.84
CA THR A 109 34.41 -12.63 -12.63
C THR A 109 34.69 -11.26 -12.03
N LEU A 110 35.87 -11.10 -11.43
CA LEU A 110 36.29 -9.85 -10.80
C LEU A 110 36.68 -8.86 -11.91
N GLU A 111 35.81 -7.91 -12.18
CA GLU A 111 36.12 -6.76 -13.03
C GLU A 111 36.69 -5.63 -12.18
N THR A 112 37.93 -5.23 -12.46
CA THR A 112 38.57 -4.09 -11.80
C THR A 112 38.09 -2.80 -12.44
N PHE A 113 37.21 -2.06 -11.77
CA PHE A 113 36.80 -0.73 -12.19
C PHE A 113 37.75 0.33 -11.63
N THR A 114 38.41 1.09 -12.51
CA THR A 114 39.15 2.30 -12.12
C THR A 114 38.20 3.50 -12.10
N PRO A 115 38.41 4.49 -11.20
CA PRO A 115 37.60 5.70 -11.21
C PRO A 115 37.81 6.44 -12.52
N ILE A 116 36.70 6.82 -13.17
CA ILE A 116 36.73 7.66 -14.36
C ILE A 116 37.20 9.06 -13.92
N PRO A 117 38.24 9.65 -14.55
CA PRO A 117 38.68 10.99 -14.24
C PRO A 117 37.59 12.03 -14.55
N TYR A 118 37.58 13.14 -13.81
CA TYR A 118 36.61 14.23 -14.02
C TYR A 118 36.87 14.90 -15.37
N ASP A 119 35.93 14.76 -16.31
CA ASP A 119 35.85 15.62 -17.49
C ASP A 119 35.04 16.88 -17.15
N VAL A 120 35.67 18.05 -17.26
CA VAL A 120 34.97 19.34 -17.19
C VAL A 120 34.25 19.54 -18.52
N VAL A 121 33.08 18.92 -18.68
CA VAL A 121 32.25 19.15 -19.86
C VAL A 121 31.68 20.56 -19.77
N ASN A 122 32.27 21.48 -20.53
CA ASN A 122 31.75 22.81 -20.75
C ASN A 122 30.62 22.71 -21.80
N ASP A 123 29.43 22.27 -21.38
CA ASP A 123 28.25 22.10 -22.26
C ASP A 123 27.71 23.42 -22.85
N LEU A 124 28.40 24.56 -22.63
CA LEU A 124 28.09 25.86 -23.20
C LEU A 124 29.37 26.64 -23.53
N LYS A 125 30.22 26.16 -24.45
CA LYS A 125 31.14 27.04 -25.21
C LYS A 125 31.79 26.33 -26.41
N GLY A 126 31.29 26.61 -27.62
CA GLY A 126 32.02 26.29 -28.85
C GLY A 126 31.23 26.42 -30.17
N GLY A 127 30.96 27.66 -30.62
CA GLY A 127 30.65 28.06 -32.02
C GLY A 127 29.34 27.53 -32.63
N TYR A 128 28.30 28.32 -32.93
CA TYR A 128 28.18 29.72 -33.40
C TYR A 128 27.13 30.48 -32.58
#